data_AF-A0A653JMR1-F1
#
_entry.id   AF-A0A653JMR1-F1
#
_cell.length_a   1.000
_cell.length_b   1.000
_cell.length_c   1.000
_cell.angle_alpha   90.00
_cell.angle_beta   90.00
_cell.angle_gamma   90.00
#
_symmetry.space_group_name_H-M   'P 1'
#
loop_
_entity.id
_entity.type
_entity.pdbx_description
1 polymer ?
#
loop_
_entity_poly.entity_id
_entity_poly.type
_entity_poly.pdbx_seq_one_letter_code
_entity_poly.pdbx_strand_id
1 'polypeptide(L)'
;MTQTKKPNDIILKSTRGLLIFAKWMLVLGVGALAAALPVLLFSYRQLLAEMGEIFVSQPAPETVGLIGILMFLGAVIMLLTLFAINRLRKIVDSVGEGNPFTRINGTRLRGMGIAVFAIQLVTFVGSLLATGLLTMLGEVKPGQDFHLSIDGSISLSGILLVLLLIILARVFDSGAKMQEELDGIV
;
A
#
# COMPACT_ATOMS: atom_id res chain seq x y z
N MET A 1 39.12 26.83 -0.33
CA MET A 1 38.05 26.09 -1.04
C MET A 1 38.23 24.60 -0.79
N THR A 2 37.75 24.10 0.35
CA THR A 2 37.77 22.67 0.65
C THR A 2 36.59 22.00 -0.05
N GLN A 3 36.85 21.33 -1.17
CA GLN A 3 35.93 20.37 -1.76
C GLN A 3 35.72 19.22 -0.77
N THR A 4 34.71 19.36 0.09
CA THR A 4 34.21 18.24 0.89
C THR A 4 33.57 17.26 -0.08
N LYS A 5 34.32 16.20 -0.40
CA LYS A 5 33.83 15.03 -1.13
C LYS A 5 32.49 14.64 -0.48
N LYS A 6 31.35 14.88 -1.16
CA LYS A 6 30.01 14.44 -0.70
C LYS A 6 30.21 12.96 -0.33
N PRO A 7 30.00 12.55 0.93
CA PRO A 7 30.12 11.14 1.29
C PRO A 7 29.23 10.41 0.31
N ASN A 8 29.77 9.40 -0.35
CA ASN A 8 28.99 8.52 -1.19
C ASN A 8 27.92 7.94 -0.25
N ASP A 9 26.72 8.54 -0.24
CA ASP A 9 25.71 8.22 0.76
C ASP A 9 25.10 6.89 0.35
N ILE A 10 25.82 5.83 0.73
CA ILE A 10 25.48 4.43 0.45
C ILE A 10 24.09 4.14 1.00
N ILE A 11 23.70 4.78 2.11
CA ILE A 11 22.37 4.62 2.70
C ILE A 11 21.30 5.18 1.76
N LEU A 12 21.47 6.40 1.25
CA LEU A 12 20.51 7.00 0.32
C LEU A 12 20.44 6.23 -1.01
N LYS A 13 21.58 5.80 -1.54
CA LYS A 13 21.63 5.01 -2.79
C LYS A 13 20.93 3.66 -2.62
N SER A 14 21.21 2.94 -1.54
CA SER A 14 20.55 1.67 -1.22
C SER A 14 19.05 1.84 -1.00
N THR A 15 18.65 2.88 -0.26
CA THR A 15 17.24 3.21 -0.02
C THR A 15 16.51 3.49 -1.33
N ARG A 16 17.10 4.30 -2.22
CA ARG A 16 16.52 4.60 -3.53
C ARG A 16 16.38 3.34 -4.39
N GLY A 17 17.41 2.48 -4.39
CA GLY A 17 17.38 1.19 -5.10
C GLY A 17 16.25 0.28 -4.59
N LEU A 18 16.14 0.14 -3.27
CA LEU A 18 15.07 -0.64 -2.63
C LEU A 18 13.67 -0.11 -2.99
N LEU A 19 13.48 1.21 -2.97
CA LEU A 19 12.18 1.82 -3.33
C LEU A 19 11.82 1.60 -4.82
N ILE A 20 12.80 1.63 -5.72
CA ILE A 20 12.57 1.33 -7.14
C ILE A 20 12.19 -0.14 -7.32
N PHE A 21 12.91 -1.05 -6.65
CA PHE A 21 12.60 -2.47 -6.66
C PHE A 21 11.18 -2.76 -6.12
N ALA A 22 10.86 -2.23 -4.93
CA ALA A 22 9.54 -2.36 -4.32
C ALA A 22 8.42 -1.80 -5.22
N LYS A 23 8.66 -0.66 -5.88
CA LYS A 23 7.71 -0.09 -6.86
C LYS A 23 7.44 -1.07 -7.99
N TRP A 24 8.47 -1.66 -8.59
CA TRP A 24 8.27 -2.60 -9.71
C TRP A 24 7.58 -3.88 -9.27
N MET A 25 7.90 -4.40 -8.08
CA MET A 25 7.20 -5.54 -7.51
C MET A 25 5.70 -5.26 -7.32
N LEU A 26 5.35 -4.09 -6.82
CA LEU A 26 3.95 -3.67 -6.68
C LEU A 26 3.26 -3.44 -8.02
N VAL A 27 3.95 -2.87 -9.02
CA VAL A 27 3.39 -2.72 -10.38
C VAL A 27 3.07 -4.09 -10.99
N LEU A 28 3.96 -5.07 -10.81
CA LEU A 28 3.70 -6.45 -11.23
C LEU A 28 2.50 -7.04 -10.49
N GLY A 29 2.40 -6.83 -9.18
CA GLY A 29 1.24 -7.28 -8.38
C GLY A 29 -0.09 -6.67 -8.84
N VAL A 30 -0.12 -5.36 -9.11
CA VAL A 30 -1.30 -4.69 -9.68
C VAL A 30 -1.64 -5.26 -11.05
N GLY A 31 -0.64 -5.49 -11.90
CA GLY A 31 -0.83 -6.11 -13.22
C GLY A 31 -1.41 -7.53 -13.12
N ALA A 32 -0.93 -8.34 -12.18
CA ALA A 32 -1.45 -9.67 -11.93
C ALA A 32 -2.91 -9.65 -11.46
N LEU A 33 -3.27 -8.76 -10.53
CA LEU A 33 -4.67 -8.60 -10.09
C LEU A 33 -5.57 -8.09 -11.21
N ALA A 34 -5.09 -7.13 -12.01
CA ALA A 34 -5.82 -6.61 -13.16
C ALA A 34 -6.08 -7.68 -14.24
N ALA A 35 -5.14 -8.60 -14.44
CA ALA A 35 -5.31 -9.74 -15.35
C ALA A 35 -6.21 -10.84 -14.75
N ALA A 36 -6.13 -11.07 -13.44
CA ALA A 36 -6.91 -12.08 -12.76
C ALA A 36 -8.42 -11.74 -12.70
N LEU A 37 -8.78 -10.46 -12.63
CA LEU A 37 -10.18 -10.02 -12.59
C LEU A 37 -10.99 -10.46 -13.84
N PRO A 38 -10.56 -10.21 -15.09
CA PRO A 38 -11.21 -10.76 -16.28
C PRO A 38 -11.25 -12.28 -16.29
N VAL A 39 -10.15 -12.94 -15.92
CA VAL A 39 -10.07 -14.41 -15.88
C VAL A 39 -11.14 -14.99 -14.95
N LEU A 40 -11.36 -14.36 -13.80
CA LEU A 40 -12.41 -14.72 -12.84
C LEU A 40 -13.82 -14.59 -13.45
N LEU A 41 -14.08 -13.59 -14.28
CA LEU A 41 -15.37 -13.43 -14.96
C LEU A 41 -15.61 -14.50 -16.03
N PHE A 42 -14.57 -14.90 -16.78
CA PHE A 42 -14.70 -15.95 -17.80
C PHE A 42 -14.72 -17.36 -17.22
N SER A 43 -14.00 -17.59 -16.13
CA SER A 43 -13.76 -18.91 -15.54
C SER A 43 -14.57 -19.17 -14.27
N TYR A 44 -15.59 -18.34 -13.99
CA TYR A 44 -16.35 -18.40 -12.74
C TYR A 44 -16.99 -19.78 -12.50
N ARG A 45 -17.41 -20.48 -13.56
CA ARG A 45 -18.00 -21.83 -13.47
C ARG A 45 -16.98 -22.87 -13.00
N GLN A 46 -15.75 -22.79 -13.48
CA GLN A 46 -14.66 -23.67 -13.07
C GLN A 46 -14.27 -23.39 -11.63
N LEU A 47 -14.14 -22.10 -11.27
CA LEU A 47 -13.85 -21.68 -9.89
C LEU A 47 -14.90 -22.22 -8.91
N LEU A 48 -16.20 -22.07 -9.22
CA LEU A 48 -17.28 -22.59 -8.36
C LEU A 48 -17.24 -24.11 -8.22
N ALA A 49 -16.89 -24.83 -9.29
CA ALA A 49 -16.74 -26.29 -9.25
C ALA A 49 -15.57 -26.71 -8.35
N GLU A 50 -14.40 -26.07 -8.50
CA GLU A 50 -13.23 -26.33 -7.64
C GLU A 50 -13.53 -25.99 -6.17
N MET A 51 -14.20 -24.86 -5.91
CA MET A 51 -14.63 -24.52 -4.56
C MET A 51 -15.63 -25.53 -3.99
N GLY A 52 -16.52 -26.08 -4.82
CA GLY A 52 -17.44 -27.15 -4.42
C GLY A 52 -16.74 -28.45 -4.02
N GLU A 53 -15.52 -28.72 -4.51
CA GLU A 53 -14.70 -29.85 -4.07
C GLU A 53 -14.02 -29.60 -2.72
N ILE A 54 -13.79 -28.34 -2.36
CA ILE A 54 -13.08 -27.92 -1.13
C ILE A 54 -14.05 -27.73 0.04
N PHE A 55 -15.18 -27.06 -0.19
CA PHE A 55 -16.12 -26.64 0.86
C PHE A 55 -17.32 -27.58 0.97
N VAL A 56 -17.87 -27.69 2.18
CA VAL A 56 -19.09 -28.46 2.44
C VAL A 56 -20.31 -27.77 1.83
N SER A 57 -20.37 -26.44 1.93
CA SER A 57 -21.44 -25.64 1.33
C SER A 57 -21.22 -25.48 -0.17
N GLN A 58 -22.26 -25.65 -0.98
CA GLN A 58 -22.17 -25.34 -2.41
C GLN A 58 -22.05 -23.82 -2.59
N PRO A 59 -20.96 -23.32 -3.20
CA PRO A 59 -20.74 -21.90 -3.36
C PRO A 59 -21.75 -21.32 -4.35
N ALA A 60 -22.43 -20.25 -3.95
CA ALA A 60 -23.37 -19.54 -4.80
C ALA A 60 -22.63 -18.63 -5.81
N PRO A 61 -23.23 -18.28 -6.96
CA PRO A 61 -22.59 -17.38 -7.93
C PRO A 61 -22.16 -16.02 -7.35
N GLU A 62 -22.84 -15.53 -6.32
CA GLU A 62 -22.51 -14.31 -5.57
C GLU A 62 -21.16 -14.37 -4.85
N THR A 63 -20.69 -15.56 -4.46
CA THR A 63 -19.36 -15.78 -3.88
C THR A 63 -18.25 -15.27 -4.81
N VAL A 64 -18.40 -15.46 -6.12
CA VAL A 64 -17.44 -14.99 -7.12
C VAL A 64 -17.40 -13.46 -7.19
N GLY A 65 -18.57 -12.82 -7.06
CA GLY A 65 -18.65 -11.36 -6.98
C GLY A 65 -17.92 -10.80 -5.78
N LEU A 66 -18.07 -11.45 -4.61
CA LEU A 66 -17.38 -11.05 -3.38
C LEU A 66 -15.85 -11.23 -3.49
N ILE A 67 -15.38 -12.33 -4.08
CA ILE A 67 -13.96 -12.54 -4.39
C ILE A 67 -13.45 -11.42 -5.31
N GLY A 68 -14.20 -11.09 -6.37
CA GLY A 68 -13.85 -9.98 -7.27
C GLY A 68 -13.74 -8.64 -6.55
N ILE A 69 -14.64 -8.35 -5.61
CA ILE A 69 -14.57 -7.14 -4.77
C ILE A 69 -13.32 -7.16 -3.89
N LEU A 70 -13.01 -8.28 -3.23
CA LEU A 70 -11.80 -8.40 -2.41
C LEU A 70 -10.52 -8.22 -3.23
N MET A 71 -10.45 -8.78 -4.43
CA MET A 71 -9.34 -8.57 -5.37
C MET A 71 -9.21 -7.10 -5.77
N PHE A 72 -10.34 -6.42 -6.03
CA PHE A 72 -10.36 -5.00 -6.33
C PHE A 72 -9.84 -4.16 -5.15
N LEU A 73 -10.29 -4.43 -3.92
CA LEU A 73 -9.78 -3.76 -2.72
C LEU A 73 -8.27 -4.00 -2.53
N GLY A 74 -7.79 -5.22 -2.81
CA GLY A 74 -6.36 -5.53 -2.85
C GLY A 74 -5.59 -4.66 -3.86
N ALA A 75 -6.12 -4.49 -5.07
CA ALA A 75 -5.54 -3.61 -6.07
C ALA A 75 -5.51 -2.14 -5.61
N VAL A 76 -6.57 -1.66 -4.95
CA VAL A 76 -6.63 -0.30 -4.37
C VAL A 76 -5.54 -0.12 -3.31
N ILE A 77 -5.35 -1.09 -2.40
CA ILE A 77 -4.27 -1.04 -1.40
C ILE A 77 -2.89 -0.96 -2.07
N MET A 78 -2.65 -1.77 -3.10
CA MET A 78 -1.37 -1.74 -3.84
C MET A 78 -1.15 -0.39 -4.54
N LEU A 79 -2.19 0.22 -5.12
CA LEU A 79 -2.11 1.53 -5.75
C LEU A 79 -1.83 2.65 -4.73
N LEU A 80 -2.48 2.62 -3.56
CA LEU A 80 -2.19 3.54 -2.46
C LEU A 80 -0.75 3.38 -1.94
N THR A 81 -0.26 2.14 -1.88
CA THR A 81 1.13 1.85 -1.50
C THR A 81 2.12 2.36 -2.55
N LEU A 82 1.85 2.17 -3.84
CA LEU A 82 2.63 2.76 -4.93
C LEU A 82 2.65 4.28 -4.87
N PHE A 83 1.51 4.89 -4.58
CA PHE A 83 1.38 6.33 -4.38
C PHE A 83 2.30 6.83 -3.26
N ALA A 84 2.38 6.10 -2.14
CA ALA A 84 3.23 6.43 -1.01
C ALA A 84 4.73 6.20 -1.32
N ILE A 85 5.11 5.06 -1.88
CA ILE A 85 6.49 4.75 -2.27
C ILE A 85 7.04 5.77 -3.27
N ASN A 86 6.25 6.19 -4.25
CA ASN A 86 6.67 7.21 -5.20
C ASN A 86 6.95 8.56 -4.52
N ARG A 87 6.21 8.91 -3.47
CA ARG A 87 6.42 10.13 -2.68
C ARG A 87 7.65 10.03 -1.80
N LEU A 88 7.82 8.90 -1.12
CA LEU A 88 9.00 8.61 -0.33
C LEU A 88 10.26 8.67 -1.19
N ARG A 89 10.24 8.08 -2.40
CA ARG A 89 11.38 8.13 -3.33
C ARG A 89 11.74 9.57 -3.70
N LYS A 90 10.75 10.41 -4.00
CA LYS A 90 11.01 11.81 -4.33
C LYS A 90 11.58 12.61 -3.14
N ILE A 91 11.20 12.26 -1.91
CA ILE A 91 11.83 12.82 -0.70
C ILE A 91 13.28 12.37 -0.62
N VAL A 92 13.57 11.07 -0.77
CA VAL A 92 14.94 10.52 -0.78
C VAL A 92 15.80 11.19 -1.86
N ASP A 93 15.25 11.39 -3.06
CA ASP A 93 15.93 12.08 -4.16
C ASP A 93 16.30 13.52 -3.74
N SER A 94 15.36 14.29 -3.16
CA SER A 94 15.63 15.66 -2.69
C SER A 94 16.60 15.76 -1.52
N VAL A 95 16.61 14.77 -0.61
CA VAL A 95 17.59 14.71 0.48
C VAL A 95 18.98 14.46 -0.09
N GLY A 96 19.12 13.60 -1.10
CA GLY A 96 20.40 13.35 -1.77
C GLY A 96 20.94 14.57 -2.55
N GLU A 97 20.05 15.41 -3.03
CA GLU A 97 20.39 16.71 -3.63
C GLU A 97 20.89 17.72 -2.58
N GLY A 98 20.53 17.54 -1.31
CA GLY A 98 20.89 18.42 -0.19
C GLY A 98 19.76 19.38 0.23
N ASN A 99 18.54 19.17 -0.30
CA ASN A 99 17.38 20.03 -0.08
C ASN A 99 16.25 19.26 0.64
N PRO A 100 16.45 18.85 1.91
CA PRO A 100 15.47 18.07 2.64
C PRO A 100 14.17 18.85 2.91
N PHE A 101 14.27 20.14 3.26
CA PHE A 101 13.15 20.95 3.75
C PHE A 101 12.55 21.82 2.65
N THR A 102 11.84 21.17 1.72
CA THR A 102 11.01 21.89 0.73
C THR A 102 9.54 21.79 1.10
N ARG A 103 8.76 22.84 0.83
CA ARG A 103 7.29 22.85 0.99
C ARG A 103 6.61 21.69 0.22
N ILE A 104 7.20 21.29 -0.89
CA ILE A 104 6.77 20.14 -1.68
C ILE A 104 6.94 18.83 -0.89
N ASN A 105 8.02 18.67 -0.13
CA ASN A 105 8.23 17.50 0.73
C ASN A 105 7.22 17.42 1.88
N GLY A 106 6.83 18.54 2.49
CA GLY A 106 5.72 18.60 3.44
C GLY A 106 4.41 18.08 2.82
N THR A 107 4.10 18.52 1.60
CA THR A 107 2.94 18.04 0.85
C THR A 107 3.01 16.53 0.54
N ARG A 108 4.20 16.01 0.21
CA ARG A 108 4.43 14.57 -0.03
C ARG A 108 4.17 13.74 1.24
N LEU A 109 4.69 14.17 2.39
CA LEU A 109 4.47 13.54 3.70
C LEU A 109 2.98 13.50 4.07
N ARG A 110 2.28 14.64 3.92
CA ARG A 110 0.84 14.71 4.17
C ARG A 110 0.06 13.75 3.27
N GLY A 111 0.42 13.68 2.00
CA GLY A 111 -0.14 12.72 1.06
C GLY A 111 0.07 11.27 1.49
N MET A 112 1.27 10.91 1.97
CA MET A 112 1.53 9.58 2.51
C MET A 112 0.68 9.28 3.74
N GLY A 113 0.49 10.24 4.65
CA GLY A 113 -0.40 10.09 5.81
C GLY A 113 -1.84 9.77 5.40
N ILE A 114 -2.37 10.48 4.41
CA ILE A 114 -3.71 10.20 3.85
C ILE A 114 -3.77 8.82 3.20
N ALA A 115 -2.72 8.41 2.48
CA ALA A 115 -2.67 7.09 1.85
C ALA A 115 -2.66 5.96 2.88
N VAL A 116 -1.86 6.07 3.95
CA VAL A 116 -1.84 5.09 5.04
C VAL A 116 -3.18 5.01 5.76
N PHE A 117 -3.84 6.14 5.99
CA PHE A 117 -5.19 6.17 6.55
C PHE A 117 -6.20 5.46 5.64
N ALA A 118 -6.17 5.75 4.33
CA ALA A 118 -7.03 5.10 3.34
C ALA A 118 -6.78 3.58 3.27
N ILE A 119 -5.52 3.15 3.32
CA ILE A 119 -5.17 1.71 3.38
C ILE A 119 -5.83 1.05 4.58
N GLN A 120 -5.74 1.64 5.77
CA GLN A 120 -6.39 1.07 6.97
C GLN A 120 -7.90 0.94 6.81
N LEU A 121 -8.56 1.95 6.24
CA LEU A 121 -10.00 1.90 5.99
C LEU A 121 -10.36 0.79 5.00
N VAL A 122 -9.61 0.68 3.89
CA VAL A 122 -9.84 -0.37 2.88
C VAL A 122 -9.57 -1.76 3.44
N THR A 123 -8.51 -1.94 4.23
CA THR A 123 -8.20 -3.21 4.90
C THR A 123 -9.30 -3.58 5.90
N PHE A 124 -9.82 -2.63 6.67
CA PHE A 124 -10.92 -2.86 7.60
C PHE A 124 -12.21 -3.28 6.88
N VAL A 125 -12.58 -2.58 5.80
CA VAL A 125 -13.75 -2.98 5.00
C VAL A 125 -13.52 -4.35 4.35
N GLY A 126 -12.32 -4.60 3.83
CA GLY A 126 -11.94 -5.88 3.24
C GLY A 126 -12.02 -7.04 4.24
N SER A 127 -11.65 -6.85 5.50
CA SER A 127 -11.74 -7.90 6.52
C SER A 127 -13.17 -8.26 6.90
N LEU A 128 -14.07 -7.27 6.96
CA LEU A 128 -15.50 -7.53 7.14
C LEU A 128 -16.07 -8.36 5.98
N LEU A 129 -15.73 -7.99 4.74
CA LEU A 129 -16.15 -8.71 3.54
C LEU A 129 -15.57 -10.12 3.47
N ALA A 130 -14.29 -10.29 3.81
CA ALA A 130 -13.64 -11.59 3.86
C ALA A 130 -14.27 -12.49 4.93
N THR A 131 -14.69 -11.93 6.06
CA THR A 131 -15.41 -12.68 7.10
C THR A 131 -16.76 -13.16 6.58
N GLY A 132 -17.50 -12.28 5.88
CA GLY A 132 -18.72 -12.67 5.16
C GLY A 132 -18.49 -13.79 4.16
N LEU A 133 -17.40 -13.72 3.38
CA LEU A 133 -17.02 -14.77 2.43
C LEU A 133 -16.81 -16.13 3.12
N LEU A 134 -16.07 -16.16 4.24
CA LEU A 134 -15.88 -17.40 4.99
C LEU A 134 -17.20 -17.98 5.52
N THR A 135 -18.11 -17.12 6.00
CA THR A 135 -19.42 -17.59 6.46
C THR A 135 -20.27 -18.17 5.33
N MET A 136 -20.14 -17.64 4.10
CA MET A 136 -20.82 -18.19 2.92
C MET A 136 -20.24 -19.54 2.48
N LEU A 137 -18.92 -19.68 2.55
CA LEU A 137 -18.21 -20.90 2.14
C LEU A 137 -18.37 -22.03 3.16
N GLY A 138 -18.59 -21.71 4.43
CA GLY A 138 -18.78 -22.70 5.48
C GLY A 138 -17.51 -23.48 5.79
N GLU A 139 -17.67 -24.71 6.27
CA GLU A 139 -16.55 -25.56 6.67
C GLU A 139 -15.83 -26.20 5.49
N VAL A 140 -14.53 -26.40 5.65
CA VAL A 140 -13.68 -27.12 4.71
C VAL A 140 -13.92 -28.62 4.87
N LYS A 141 -14.02 -29.36 3.77
CA LYS A 141 -14.22 -30.81 3.80
C LYS A 141 -13.02 -31.51 4.47
N PRO A 142 -13.24 -32.66 5.15
CA PRO A 142 -12.15 -33.42 5.74
C PRO A 142 -11.08 -33.80 4.69
N GLY A 143 -9.82 -33.52 4.99
CA GLY A 143 -8.68 -33.80 4.10
C GLY A 143 -8.43 -32.76 3.01
N GLN A 144 -9.17 -31.65 3.00
CA GLN A 144 -8.89 -30.47 2.17
C GLN A 144 -8.29 -29.35 3.02
N ASP A 145 -7.38 -28.58 2.44
CA ASP A 145 -6.73 -27.45 3.08
C ASP A 145 -7.17 -26.14 2.42
N PHE A 146 -7.77 -25.25 3.21
CA PHE A 146 -8.04 -23.87 2.80
C PHE A 146 -7.73 -22.93 3.96
N HIS A 147 -6.80 -22.00 3.73
CA HIS A 147 -6.43 -21.00 4.73
C HIS A 147 -6.58 -19.60 4.14
N LEU A 148 -7.50 -18.84 4.71
CA LEU A 148 -7.64 -17.41 4.44
C LEU A 148 -7.36 -16.65 5.73
N SER A 149 -6.19 -16.02 5.81
CA SER A 149 -5.85 -15.17 6.94
C SER A 149 -6.57 -13.83 6.82
N ILE A 150 -7.53 -13.58 7.72
CA ILE A 150 -8.21 -12.29 7.81
C ILE A 150 -7.52 -11.48 8.90
N ASP A 151 -6.63 -10.58 8.49
CA ASP A 151 -5.99 -9.64 9.38
C ASP A 151 -6.30 -8.22 8.92
N GLY A 152 -7.37 -7.64 9.46
CA GLY A 152 -7.79 -6.28 9.10
C GLY A 152 -8.46 -5.54 10.22
N SER A 153 -7.85 -5.61 11.40
CA SER A 153 -8.12 -4.67 12.48
C SER A 153 -7.48 -3.31 12.19
N ILE A 154 -8.06 -2.24 12.72
CA ILE A 154 -7.40 -0.94 12.71
C ILE A 154 -6.20 -1.03 13.65
N SER A 155 -4.99 -0.89 13.09
CA SER A 155 -3.76 -1.02 13.87
C SER A 155 -3.41 0.28 14.57
N LEU A 156 -3.09 0.20 15.87
CA LEU A 156 -2.60 1.35 16.63
C LEU A 156 -1.32 1.91 16.00
N SER A 157 -0.42 1.03 15.55
CA SER A 157 0.81 1.40 14.82
C SER A 157 0.49 2.15 13.53
N GLY A 158 -0.53 1.73 12.77
CA GLY A 158 -1.00 2.43 11.58
C GLY A 158 -1.53 3.83 11.89
N ILE A 159 -2.36 3.97 12.93
CA ILE A 159 -2.85 5.29 13.38
C ILE A 159 -1.68 6.19 13.78
N LEU A 160 -0.74 5.67 14.57
CA LEU A 160 0.45 6.42 14.99
C LEU A 160 1.30 6.84 13.79
N LEU A 161 1.44 5.97 12.78
CA LEU A 161 2.15 6.31 11.54
C LEU A 161 1.45 7.43 10.77
N VAL A 162 0.12 7.42 10.67
CA VAL A 162 -0.64 8.52 10.05
C VAL A 162 -0.36 9.83 10.78
N LEU A 163 -0.49 9.84 12.11
CA LEU A 163 -0.24 11.04 12.92
C LEU A 163 1.20 11.52 12.77
N LEU A 164 2.16 10.61 12.82
CA LEU A 164 3.58 10.91 12.61
C LEU A 164 3.81 11.56 11.25
N LEU A 165 3.25 11.01 10.17
CA LEU A 165 3.40 11.58 8.82
C LEU A 165 2.79 12.97 8.70
N ILE A 166 1.65 13.22 9.34
CA ILE A 166 1.02 14.55 9.37
C ILE A 166 1.83 15.54 10.20
N ILE A 167 2.38 15.12 11.35
CA ILE A 167 3.24 15.96 12.19
C ILE A 167 4.54 16.28 11.44
N LEU A 168 5.18 15.29 10.83
CA LEU A 168 6.38 15.48 10.02
C LEU A 168 6.11 16.42 8.84
N ALA A 169 4.95 16.33 8.20
CA ALA A 169 4.57 17.28 7.15
C ALA A 169 4.58 18.73 7.67
N ARG A 170 4.02 19.00 8.86
CA ARG A 170 4.04 20.33 9.49
C ARG A 170 5.45 20.78 9.84
N VAL A 171 6.29 19.88 10.36
CA VAL A 171 7.70 20.18 10.67
C VAL A 171 8.46 20.55 9.40
N PHE A 172 8.21 19.85 8.29
CA PHE A 172 8.83 20.15 6.99
C PHE A 172 8.37 21.49 6.43
N ASP A 173 7.09 21.85 6.58
CA ASP A 173 6.58 23.17 6.17
C ASP A 173 7.22 24.30 6.98
N SER A 174 7.40 24.12 8.30
CA SER A 174 8.12 25.09 9.13
C SER A 174 9.61 25.17 8.77
N GLY A 175 10.26 24.03 8.53
CA GLY A 175 11.66 23.99 8.10
C GLY A 175 11.88 24.66 6.74
N ALA A 176 10.93 24.51 5.81
CA ALA A 176 10.98 25.17 4.51
C ALA A 176 10.90 26.70 4.64
N LYS A 177 10.05 27.21 5.54
CA LYS A 177 10.00 28.66 5.82
C LYS A 177 11.32 29.19 6.38
N MET A 178 11.92 28.46 7.31
CA MET A 178 13.24 28.85 7.86
C MET A 178 14.32 28.87 6.78
N GLN A 179 14.28 27.90 5.85
CA GLN A 179 15.22 27.87 4.73
C GLN A 179 14.98 29.03 3.74
N GLU A 180 13.71 29.33 3.42
CA GLU A 180 13.33 30.49 2.59
C GLU A 180 13.78 31.83 3.21
N GLU A 181 13.67 31.98 4.53
CA GLU A 181 14.14 33.17 5.26
C GLU A 181 15.67 33.32 5.20
N LEU A 182 16.42 32.23 5.35
CA LEU A 182 17.88 32.25 5.30
C LEU A 182 18.41 32.55 3.88
N ASP A 183 17.79 31.98 2.86
CA ASP A 183 18.16 32.20 1.46
C ASP A 183 17.85 33.64 1.00
N GLY A 184 16.86 34.30 1.61
CA GLY A 184 16.45 35.67 1.30
C GLY A 184 17.28 36.78 1.94
N ILE A 185 18.24 36.44 2.81
CA ILE A 185 19.14 37.41 3.49
C ILE A 185 20.46 37.62 2.72
N VAL A 186 20.67 36.89 1.61
CA VAL A 186 21.90 36.95 0.79
C VAL A 186 21.78 37.97 -0.35
#